data_AF-A0A6M0H657-F1
#
_entry.id   AF-A0A6M0H657-F1
#
_cell.length_a   1.000
_cell.length_b   1.000
_cell.length_c   1.000
_cell.angle_alpha   90.00
_cell.angle_beta   90.00
_cell.angle_gamma   90.00
#
_symmetry.space_group_name_H-M   'P 1'
#
loop_
_entity.id
_entity.type
_entity.pdbx_description
1 polymer ?
#
loop_
_entity_poly.entity_id
_entity_poly.type
_entity_poly.pdbx_seq_one_letter_code
_entity_poly.pdbx_strand_id
1 'polypeptide(L)'
;MFIRKIDGNVEIIYDKEYIMPGYVTEKVQAHWEELLKSGRNFTRGTVFTISNIESIGKDLKVHIQSTDYAHYLYTIHNNIEKYGCRVIYVSILVETIDSSFIIGEMACNTALPNRLQCCKGFLQQR
;
A
#
# COMPACT_ATOMS: atom_id res chain seq x y z
N MET A 1 9.22 10.64 -9.55
CA MET A 1 7.81 10.22 -9.41
C MET A 1 7.03 10.87 -10.54
N PHE A 2 6.27 10.10 -11.33
CA PHE A 2 5.50 10.62 -12.46
C PHE A 2 4.02 10.42 -12.17
N ILE A 3 3.25 11.51 -12.20
CA ILE A 3 1.79 11.47 -12.15
C ILE A 3 1.31 11.50 -13.60
N ARG A 4 0.50 10.52 -13.98
CA ARG A 4 -0.08 10.39 -15.31
C ARG A 4 -1.60 10.35 -15.20
N LYS A 5 -2.27 11.18 -15.99
CA LYS A 5 -3.72 11.09 -16.20
C LYS A 5 -4.03 9.88 -17.08
N ILE A 6 -5.04 9.10 -16.69
CA ILE A 6 -5.61 8.02 -17.50
C ILE A 6 -6.92 8.55 -18.08
N ASP A 7 -7.02 8.59 -19.41
CA ASP A 7 -8.21 9.09 -20.12
C ASP A 7 -9.22 7.97 -20.46
N GLY A 8 -8.83 6.70 -20.31
CA GLY A 8 -9.70 5.53 -20.47
C GLY A 8 -10.16 4.95 -19.14
N ASN A 9 -10.64 3.71 -19.18
CA ASN A 9 -11.10 2.97 -18.01
C ASN A 9 -9.92 2.45 -17.18
N VAL A 10 -10.12 2.38 -15.86
CA VAL A 10 -9.20 1.69 -14.95
C VAL A 10 -9.91 0.45 -14.42
N GLU A 11 -9.37 -0.72 -14.74
CA GLU A 11 -9.86 -2.01 -14.25
C GLU A 11 -8.89 -2.58 -13.22
N ILE A 12 -9.41 -2.98 -12.06
CA ILE A 12 -8.63 -3.65 -11.01
C ILE A 12 -9.04 -5.12 -11.02
N ILE A 13 -8.08 -6.00 -11.31
CA ILE A 13 -8.31 -7.43 -11.48
C ILE A 13 -7.64 -8.15 -10.32
N TYR A 14 -8.44 -8.84 -9.50
CA TYR A 14 -7.91 -9.72 -8.46
C TYR A 14 -7.54 -11.07 -9.06
N ASP A 15 -6.27 -11.47 -8.91
CA ASP A 15 -5.79 -12.76 -9.42
C ASP A 15 -5.97 -13.87 -8.37
N LYS A 16 -5.18 -13.80 -7.29
CA LYS A 16 -5.06 -14.83 -6.25
C LYS A 16 -4.25 -14.31 -5.06
N GLU A 17 -4.10 -15.13 -4.03
CA GLU A 17 -3.16 -14.86 -2.93
C GLU A 17 -1.69 -14.90 -3.41
N TYR A 18 -0.89 -13.98 -2.87
CA TYR A 18 0.54 -13.90 -3.12
C TYR A 18 1.29 -14.96 -2.29
N ILE A 19 1.97 -15.89 -2.98
CA ILE A 19 2.81 -16.90 -2.34
C ILE A 19 4.22 -16.35 -2.18
N MET A 20 4.56 -15.94 -0.96
CA MET A 20 5.88 -15.43 -0.60
C MET A 20 6.88 -16.58 -0.42
N PRO A 21 8.15 -16.45 -0.90
CA PRO A 21 9.18 -17.44 -0.61
C PRO A 21 9.46 -17.56 0.89
N GLY A 22 9.69 -18.78 1.38
CA GLY A 22 9.84 -19.06 2.82
C GLY A 22 10.88 -18.18 3.53
N TYR A 23 12.06 -17.98 2.92
CA TYR A 23 13.11 -17.14 3.51
C TYR A 23 12.73 -15.65 3.61
N VAL A 24 11.78 -15.16 2.80
CA VAL A 24 11.25 -13.79 2.91
C VAL A 24 10.17 -13.76 3.97
N THR A 25 9.31 -14.78 4.02
CA THR A 25 8.28 -14.95 5.06
C THR A 25 8.88 -14.93 6.46
N GLU A 26 10.00 -15.62 6.67
CA GLU A 26 10.74 -15.62 7.94
C GLU A 26 11.22 -14.22 8.34
N LYS A 27 11.74 -13.42 7.39
CA LYS A 27 12.19 -12.05 7.65
C LYS A 27 11.02 -11.11 7.96
N VAL A 28 9.91 -11.24 7.23
CA VAL A 28 8.67 -10.48 7.49
C VAL A 28 8.15 -10.80 8.89
N GLN A 29 8.16 -12.08 9.26
CA GLN A 29 7.73 -12.53 10.58
C GLN A 29 8.62 -11.99 11.70
N ALA A 30 9.95 -12.10 11.55
CA ALA A 30 10.91 -11.57 12.52
C ALA A 30 10.72 -10.07 12.74
N HIS A 31 10.59 -9.30 11.65
CA HIS A 31 10.34 -7.86 11.74
C HIS A 31 9.01 -7.53 12.42
N TRP A 32 7.95 -8.28 12.13
CA TRP A 32 6.66 -8.10 12.80
C TRP A 32 6.76 -8.31 14.31
N GLU A 33 7.48 -9.35 14.76
CA GLU A 33 7.70 -9.61 16.18
C GLU A 33 8.52 -8.53 16.87
N GLU A 34 9.54 -7.99 16.19
CA GLU A 34 10.31 -6.84 16.67
C GLU A 34 9.42 -5.60 16.87
N LEU A 35 8.54 -5.32 15.91
CA LEU A 35 7.59 -4.21 16.03
C LEU A 35 6.67 -4.38 17.25
N LEU A 36 6.12 -5.58 17.48
CA LEU A 36 5.29 -5.84 18.65
C LEU A 36 6.08 -5.71 19.96
N LYS A 37 7.32 -6.22 20.01
CA LYS A 37 8.21 -6.09 21.18
C LYS A 37 8.58 -4.63 21.48
N SER A 38 8.61 -3.77 20.48
CA SER A 38 8.84 -2.32 20.67
C SER A 38 7.65 -1.57 21.28
N GLY A 39 6.53 -2.25 21.57
CA GLY A 39 5.32 -1.67 22.13
C GLY A 39 4.36 -1.08 21.09
N ARG A 40 4.55 -1.38 19.80
CA ARG A 40 3.60 -0.98 18.75
C ARG A 40 2.40 -1.90 18.75
N ASN A 41 1.21 -1.32 18.86
CA ASN A 41 -0.06 -2.05 18.81
C ASN A 41 -0.59 -2.10 17.36
N PHE A 42 0.10 -2.84 16.49
CA PHE A 42 -0.36 -3.08 15.13
C PHE A 42 -1.21 -4.35 15.03
N THR A 43 -2.23 -4.31 14.18
CA THR A 43 -3.05 -5.48 13.82
C THR A 43 -2.70 -5.95 12.42
N ARG A 44 -2.69 -7.26 12.21
CA ARG A 44 -2.57 -7.82 10.86
C ARG A 44 -3.90 -7.75 10.13
N GLY A 45 -3.81 -7.63 8.82
CA GLY A 45 -4.95 -7.55 7.93
C GLY A 45 -4.51 -7.77 6.49
N THR A 46 -5.45 -8.20 5.66
CA THR A 46 -5.20 -8.38 4.24
C THR A 46 -4.94 -7.04 3.57
N VAL A 47 -3.89 -6.98 2.78
CA VAL A 47 -3.58 -5.87 1.86
C VAL A 47 -3.40 -6.40 0.45
N PHE A 48 -3.49 -5.54 -0.54
CA PHE A 48 -3.31 -5.92 -1.94
C PHE A 48 -1.99 -5.38 -2.50
N THR A 49 -1.22 -6.26 -3.13
CA THR A 49 0.01 -5.91 -3.86
C THR A 49 -0.23 -5.99 -5.36
N ILE A 50 0.31 -5.03 -6.10
CA ILE A 50 0.26 -5.01 -7.57
C ILE A 50 1.22 -6.06 -8.12
N SER A 51 0.69 -7.02 -8.87
CA SER A 51 1.46 -8.05 -9.57
C SER A 51 1.85 -7.59 -10.98
N ASN A 52 0.93 -6.93 -11.68
CA ASN A 52 1.15 -6.42 -13.04
C ASN A 52 0.34 -5.14 -13.32
N ILE A 53 0.83 -4.32 -14.25
CA ILE A 53 0.11 -3.16 -14.79
C ILE A 53 0.21 -3.21 -16.31
N GLU A 54 -0.93 -3.23 -16.98
CA GLU A 54 -1.01 -3.28 -18.44
C GLU A 54 -1.71 -2.01 -18.97
N SER A 55 -1.07 -1.33 -19.93
CA SER A 55 -1.68 -0.23 -20.66
C SER A 55 -2.21 -0.76 -22.00
N ILE A 56 -3.52 -0.66 -22.23
CA ILE A 56 -4.18 -1.14 -23.44
C ILE A 56 -4.86 0.07 -24.11
N GLY A 57 -4.17 0.68 -25.06
CA GLY A 57 -4.62 1.95 -25.65
C GLY A 57 -4.74 3.04 -24.59
N LYS A 58 -5.96 3.49 -24.31
CA LYS A 58 -6.27 4.49 -23.26
C LYS A 58 -6.59 3.88 -21.90
N ASP A 59 -6.86 2.58 -21.86
CA ASP A 59 -7.28 1.87 -20.66
C ASP A 59 -6.08 1.36 -19.86
N LEU A 60 -6.29 1.17 -18.56
CA LEU A 60 -5.31 0.63 -17.63
C LEU A 60 -5.90 -0.59 -16.92
N LYS A 61 -5.21 -1.72 -16.99
CA LYS A 61 -5.52 -2.90 -16.17
C LYS A 61 -4.47 -3.06 -15.09
N VAL A 62 -4.91 -3.19 -13.85
CA VAL A 62 -4.04 -3.38 -12.68
C VAL A 62 -4.37 -4.71 -12.05
N HIS A 63 -3.43 -5.65 -12.15
CA HIS A 63 -3.54 -6.96 -11.53
C HIS A 63 -3.04 -6.88 -10.09
N ILE A 64 -3.84 -7.42 -9.17
CA ILE A 64 -3.55 -7.40 -7.74
C ILE A 64 -3.64 -8.80 -7.13
N GLN A 65 -2.81 -9.01 -6.12
CA GLN A 65 -2.80 -10.22 -5.30
C GLN A 65 -2.99 -9.85 -3.83
N SER A 66 -3.70 -10.68 -3.07
CA SER A 66 -3.83 -10.48 -1.62
C SER A 66 -2.55 -10.92 -0.91
N THR A 67 -2.18 -10.19 0.14
CA THR A 67 -1.02 -10.48 1.00
C THR A 67 -1.28 -9.89 2.39
N ASP A 68 -0.28 -9.88 3.25
CA ASP A 68 -0.39 -9.48 4.67
C ASP A 68 0.13 -8.07 4.92
N TYR A 69 -0.49 -7.33 5.85
CA TYR A 69 -0.03 -6.01 6.28
C TYR A 69 1.41 -6.02 6.81
N ALA A 70 1.84 -7.10 7.46
CA ALA A 70 3.23 -7.27 7.90
C ALA A 70 4.22 -7.23 6.71
N HIS A 71 3.83 -7.78 5.56
CA HIS A 71 4.63 -7.72 4.33
C HIS A 71 4.80 -6.28 3.82
N TYR A 72 3.71 -5.49 3.84
CA TYR A 72 3.78 -4.07 3.52
C TYR A 72 4.71 -3.30 4.46
N LEU A 73 4.57 -3.49 5.78
CA LEU A 73 5.43 -2.84 6.76
C LEU A 73 6.89 -3.22 6.56
N TYR A 74 7.17 -4.50 6.37
CA TYR A 74 8.54 -4.95 6.13
C TYR A 74 9.13 -4.30 4.87
N THR A 75 8.35 -4.19 3.80
CA THR A 75 8.76 -3.57 2.53
C THR A 75 9.17 -2.12 2.71
N ILE A 76 8.38 -1.30 3.41
CA ILE A 76 8.67 0.13 3.58
C ILE A 76 9.85 0.41 4.52
N HIS A 77 10.24 -0.56 5.38
CA HIS A 77 11.36 -0.41 6.30
C HIS A 77 12.67 -1.03 5.79
N ASN A 78 12.61 -2.03 4.89
CA ASN A 78 13.78 -2.85 4.54
C ASN A 78 14.13 -2.87 3.04
N ASN A 79 13.42 -2.13 2.20
CA ASN A 79 13.65 -1.99 0.75
C ASN A 79 13.94 -3.32 0.00
N ILE A 80 12.92 -4.19 -0.10
CA ILE A 80 13.03 -5.52 -0.73
C ILE A 80 12.47 -5.57 -2.16
N GLU A 81 13.08 -4.88 -3.11
CA GLU A 81 12.52 -4.64 -4.46
C GLU A 81 11.85 -5.85 -5.14
N LYS A 82 12.55 -6.98 -5.28
CA LYS A 82 12.03 -8.17 -5.99
C LYS A 82 10.79 -8.81 -5.35
N TYR A 83 10.70 -8.75 -4.03
CA TYR A 83 9.64 -9.39 -3.25
C TYR A 83 8.76 -8.37 -2.54
N GLY A 84 8.91 -7.09 -2.87
CA GLY A 84 8.29 -6.01 -2.13
C GLY A 84 6.81 -5.93 -2.38
N CYS A 85 6.06 -5.62 -1.32
CA CYS A 85 4.65 -5.31 -1.40
C CYS A 85 4.45 -3.94 -2.07
N ARG A 86 3.97 -3.95 -3.32
CA ARG A 86 3.60 -2.76 -4.07
C ARG A 86 2.13 -2.46 -3.83
N VAL A 87 1.84 -1.82 -2.69
CA VAL A 87 0.45 -1.54 -2.30
C VAL A 87 -0.30 -0.67 -3.30
N ILE A 88 -1.55 -1.05 -3.56
CA ILE A 88 -2.54 -0.16 -4.19
C ILE A 88 -3.32 0.58 -3.10
N TYR A 89 -3.46 1.89 -3.26
CA TYR A 89 -4.21 2.74 -2.34
C TYR A 89 -4.87 3.88 -3.11
N VAL A 90 -5.93 4.43 -2.54
CA VAL A 90 -6.62 5.61 -3.08
C VAL A 90 -6.14 6.83 -2.32
N SER A 91 -5.89 7.92 -3.04
CA SER A 91 -5.52 9.22 -2.47
C SER A 91 -6.27 10.33 -3.20
N ILE A 92 -6.79 11.29 -2.46
CA ILE A 92 -7.61 12.39 -2.96
C ILE A 92 -7.03 13.71 -2.45
N LEU A 93 -6.72 14.61 -3.38
CA LEU A 93 -6.42 15.99 -3.06
C LEU A 93 -7.74 16.78 -3.10
N VAL A 94 -8.09 17.43 -1.99
CA VAL A 94 -9.34 18.20 -1.87
C VAL A 94 -8.99 19.68 -1.84
N GLU A 95 -9.59 20.43 -2.75
CA GLU A 95 -9.55 21.90 -2.77
C GLU A 95 -10.85 22.45 -2.19
N THR A 96 -10.74 23.42 -1.28
CA THR A 96 -11.88 24.12 -0.66
C THR A 96 -12.31 25.32 -1.51
N ILE A 97 -13.51 25.85 -1.26
CA ILE A 97 -14.07 26.99 -2.04
C ILE A 97 -13.24 28.28 -1.93
N ASP A 98 -12.44 28.42 -0.88
CA ASP A 98 -11.47 29.50 -0.66
C ASP A 98 -10.06 29.16 -1.20
N SER A 99 -9.96 28.18 -2.11
CA SER A 99 -8.72 27.79 -2.80
C SER A 99 -7.60 27.30 -1.87
N SER A 100 -7.97 26.64 -0.77
CA SER A 100 -7.02 25.95 0.12
C SER A 100 -7.03 24.44 -0.11
N PHE A 101 -5.91 23.76 0.15
CA PHE A 101 -5.84 22.30 0.08
C PHE A 101 -5.95 21.66 1.47
N ILE A 102 -6.71 20.57 1.56
CA ILE A 102 -6.79 19.76 2.78
C ILE A 102 -5.63 18.76 2.80
N ILE A 103 -4.75 18.92 3.79
CA ILE A 103 -3.63 18.02 4.07
C ILE A 103 -3.74 17.55 5.53
N GLY A 104 -3.66 16.24 5.76
CA GLY A 104 -3.64 15.65 7.10
C GLY A 104 -2.22 15.27 7.53
N GLU A 105 -1.97 15.30 8.83
CA GLU A 105 -0.75 14.76 9.43
C GLU A 105 -1.05 13.45 10.16
N MET A 106 -0.22 12.43 9.91
CA MET A 106 -0.35 11.15 10.61
C MET A 106 0.11 11.25 12.06
N ALA A 107 -0.66 10.68 12.99
CA ALA A 107 -0.27 10.61 14.39
C ALA A 107 1.06 9.83 14.60
N CYS A 108 1.78 10.17 15.67
CA CYS A 108 3.11 9.64 15.98
C CYS A 108 3.15 8.12 16.27
N ASN A 109 2.00 7.54 16.64
CA ASN A 109 1.87 6.11 16.93
C ASN A 109 1.52 5.25 15.71
N THR A 110 1.41 5.83 14.51
CA THR A 110 1.08 5.10 13.27
C THR A 110 2.30 4.48 12.60
N ALA A 111 2.07 3.71 11.52
CA ALA A 111 3.13 3.11 10.71
C ALA A 111 4.00 4.13 9.96
N LEU A 112 3.51 5.36 9.75
CA LEU A 112 4.19 6.42 9.02
C LEU A 112 4.06 7.73 9.82
N PRO A 113 4.73 7.84 10.98
CA PRO A 113 4.51 8.91 11.94
C PRO A 113 4.85 10.29 11.35
N ASN A 114 4.05 11.30 11.73
CA ASN A 114 4.22 12.72 11.37
C ASN A 114 4.25 12.99 9.85
N ARG A 115 3.76 12.03 9.05
CA ARG A 115 3.72 12.16 7.60
C ARG A 115 2.56 13.06 7.20
N LEU A 116 2.85 14.13 6.47
CA LEU A 116 1.85 14.91 5.74
C LEU A 116 1.32 14.09 4.55
N GLN A 117 0.01 14.06 4.40
CA GLN A 117 -0.65 13.27 3.37
C GLN A 117 -1.99 13.85 2.96
N CYS A 118 -2.36 13.59 1.71
CA CYS A 118 -3.73 13.72 1.24
C CYS A 118 -4.67 12.74 1.98
N CYS A 119 -5.98 12.97 1.86
CA CYS A 119 -6.99 12.00 2.28
C CYS A 119 -6.78 10.69 1.52
N LYS A 120 -6.48 9.60 2.23
CA LYS A 120 -6.11 8.33 1.60
C LYS A 120 -6.64 7.12 2.36
N GLY A 121 -6.75 5.99 1.67
CA GLY A 121 -7.16 4.71 2.26
C GLY A 121 -6.65 3.52 1.45
N PHE A 122 -6.49 2.37 2.13
CA PHE A 122 -6.18 1.10 1.48
C PHE A 122 -7.46 0.39 1.04
N LEU A 123 -7.36 -0.40 -0.02
CA LEU A 123 -8.41 -1.35 -0.39
C LEU A 123 -8.42 -2.48 0.64
N GLN A 124 -9.60 -2.83 1.14
CA GLN A 124 -9.80 -3.94 2.07
C GLN A 124 -10.95 -4.82 1.58
N GLN A 125 -10.77 -6.13 1.65
CA GLN A 125 -11.84 -7.10 1.36
C GLN A 125 -12.83 -7.12 2.53
N ARG A 126 -14.13 -7.00 2.24
CA ARG A 126 -15.21 -7.14 3.23
C ARG A 126 -15.64 -8.60 3.36
#